data_AF-A0A1C3EAF9-F1
#
_entry.id   AF-A0A1C3EAF9-F1
#
_cell.length_a   1.000
_cell.length_b   1.000
_cell.length_c   1.000
_cell.angle_alpha   90.00
_cell.angle_beta   90.00
_cell.angle_gamma   90.00
#
_symmetry.space_group_name_H-M   'P 1'
#
loop_
_entity.id
_entity.type
_entity.pdbx_description
1 polymer ?
#
loop_
_entity_poly.entity_id
_entity_poly.type
_entity_poly.pdbx_seq_one_letter_code
_entity_poly.pdbx_strand_id
1 'polypeptide(L)' 'MPFSRFLIAWSVNTIPYCVIATYSGSISTIEDPKPAIITAVLLTAFFWLGWLVFRKLVLRQTLSLSDN' A
#
# COMPACT_ATOMS: atom_id res chain seq x y z
N MET A 1 11.20 -17.33 -10.93
CA MET A 1 11.86 -16.10 -10.44
C MET A 1 12.83 -16.51 -9.33
N PRO A 2 14.06 -15.99 -9.27
CA PRO A 2 14.94 -16.30 -8.15
C PRO A 2 14.30 -15.79 -6.85
N PHE A 3 14.37 -16.59 -5.79
CA PHE A 3 13.79 -16.27 -4.47
C PHE A 3 14.23 -14.89 -3.95
N SER A 4 15.47 -14.49 -4.25
CA SER A 4 16.01 -13.17 -3.93
C SER A 4 15.22 -12.02 -4.57
N ARG A 5 14.75 -12.18 -5.82
CA ARG A 5 13.95 -11.14 -6.50
C ARG A 5 12.56 -11.01 -5.89
N PHE A 6 11.98 -12.11 -5.44
CA PHE A 6 10.74 -12.09 -4.65
C PHE A 6 10.95 -11.39 -3.31
N LEU A 7 12.01 -11.75 -2.57
CA LEU A 7 12.33 -11.14 -1.27
C LEU A 7 12.50 -9.62 -1.36
N ILE A 8 13.25 -9.14 -2.37
CA ILE A 8 13.47 -7.71 -2.58
C ILE A 8 12.14 -7.01 -2.91
N ALA A 9 11.38 -7.54 -3.88
CA ALA A 9 10.10 -6.95 -4.26
C ALA A 9 9.08 -6.93 -3.11
N TRP A 10 9.04 -8.02 -2.32
CA TRP A 10 8.19 -8.11 -1.13
C TRP A 10 8.63 -7.12 -0.05
N SER A 11 9.94 -6.99 0.20
CA SER A 11 10.49 -6.09 1.22
C SER A 11 10.22 -4.62 0.90
N VAL A 12 10.30 -4.22 -0.37
CA VAL A 12 10.03 -2.85 -0.83
C VAL A 12 8.61 -2.40 -0.48
N ASN A 13 7.64 -3.31 -0.41
CA ASN A 13 6.27 -2.99 0.02
C ASN A 13 6.07 -3.21 1.53
N THR A 14 6.47 -4.37 2.03
CA THR A 14 6.13 -4.81 3.40
C THR A 14 6.91 -4.04 4.46
N ILE A 15 8.19 -3.72 4.24
CA ILE A 15 8.99 -3.02 5.25
C ILE A 15 8.46 -1.61 5.51
N PRO A 16 8.22 -0.75 4.49
CA PRO A 16 7.66 0.58 4.73
C PRO A 16 6.29 0.53 5.41
N TYR A 17 5.42 -0.39 4.99
CA TYR A 17 4.13 -0.62 5.62
C TYR A 17 4.27 -0.93 7.11
N CYS A 18 5.11 -1.91 7.45
CA CYS A 18 5.31 -2.34 8.83
C CYS A 18 5.89 -1.21 9.67
N VAL A 19 6.86 -0.45 9.17
CA VAL A 19 7.47 0.68 9.88
C VAL A 19 6.41 1.74 10.22
N ILE A 20 5.55 2.11 9.27
CA ILE A 20 4.51 3.11 9.51
C ILE A 20 3.48 2.61 10.53
N ALA A 21 3.05 1.35 10.40
CA ALA A 21 2.07 0.75 11.29
C ALA A 21 2.59 0.60 12.73
N THR A 22 3.80 0.07 12.90
CA THR A 22 4.40 -0.12 14.22
C THR A 22 4.79 1.20 14.87
N TYR A 23 5.29 2.17 14.10
CA TYR A 23 5.58 3.51 14.61
C TYR A 23 4.32 4.19 15.13
N SER A 24 3.25 4.20 14.34
CA SER A 24 1.99 4.79 14.77
C SER A 24 1.36 4.04 15.94
N GLY A 25 1.50 2.72 16.01
CA GLY A 25 1.04 1.91 17.14
C GLY A 25 1.85 2.19 18.41
N SER A 26 3.16 2.43 18.29
CA SER A 26 4.04 2.73 19.43
C SER A 26 3.77 4.10 20.05
N ILE A 27 3.32 5.07 19.25
CA ILE A 27 2.96 6.42 19.72
C ILE A 27 1.53 6.45 20.27
N SER A 28 0.63 5.61 19.76
CA SER A 28 -0.73 5.53 20.29
C SER A 28 -0.73 4.89 21.67
N THR A 29 -1.40 5.53 22.63
CA THR A 29 -1.68 4.94 23.94
C THR A 29 -3.17 4.62 24.01
N ILE A 30 -3.61 3.79 24.97
CA ILE A 30 -5.05 3.48 25.16
C ILE A 30 -5.86 4.76 25.39
N GLU A 31 -5.27 5.76 26.04
CA GLU A 31 -5.91 7.05 26.31
C GLU A 31 -5.97 7.99 25.10
N ASP A 32 -5.03 7.87 24.14
CA ASP A 32 -5.05 8.66 22.90
C ASP A 32 -4.76 7.76 21.67
N PRO A 33 -5.77 7.01 21.20
CA PRO A 33 -5.63 6.06 20.09
C PRO A 33 -5.67 6.73 18.71
N LYS A 34 -5.86 8.06 18.65
CA LYS A 34 -6.00 8.83 17.40
C LYS A 34 -4.87 8.56 16.39
N PRO A 35 -3.57 8.47 16.78
CA PRO A 35 -2.49 8.23 15.83
C PRO A 35 -2.69 6.92 15.08
N ALA A 36 -2.95 5.80 15.78
CA ALA A 36 -3.14 4.49 15.16
C ALA A 36 -4.31 4.46 14.16
N ILE A 37 -5.43 5.07 14.52
CA ILE A 37 -6.64 5.09 13.69
C ILE A 37 -6.39 5.92 12.42
N ILE A 38 -5.82 7.13 12.57
CA ILE A 38 -5.53 8.01 11.42
C ILE A 38 -4.57 7.32 10.45
N THR A 39 -3.52 6.68 10.98
CA THR A 39 -2.54 5.99 10.16
C THR A 39 -3.15 4.78 9.45
N ALA A 40 -4.03 4.01 10.11
CA ALA A 40 -4.75 2.90 9.49
C ALA A 40 -5.67 3.36 8.35
N VAL A 41 -6.39 4.47 8.55
CA VAL A 41 -7.27 5.06 7.52
C VAL A 41 -6.44 5.57 6.34
N LEU A 42 -5.35 6.29 6.61
CA LEU A 42 -4.45 6.80 5.57
C LEU A 42 -3.83 5.67 4.74
N LEU A 43 -3.33 4.63 5.40
CA LEU A 43 -2.78 3.44 4.74
C LEU A 43 -3.81 2.77 3.83
N THR A 44 -5.02 2.57 4.36
CA THR A 44 -6.11 1.96 3.60
C THR A 44 -6.46 2.80 2.38
N ALA A 45 -6.65 4.12 2.57
CA ALA A 45 -6.95 5.05 1.49
C ALA A 45 -5.83 5.10 0.43
N PHE A 46 -4.57 5.08 0.87
CA PHE A 46 -3.41 5.08 -0.01
C PHE A 46 -3.36 3.83 -0.89
N PHE A 47 -3.53 2.63 -0.31
CA PHE A 47 -3.59 1.40 -1.10
C PHE A 47 -4.79 1.38 -2.06
N TRP A 48 -5.93 1.91 -1.63
CA TRP A 48 -7.12 2.00 -2.46
C TRP A 48 -6.92 2.96 -3.65
N LEU A 49 -6.31 4.12 -3.41
CA LEU A 49 -5.95 5.07 -4.47
C LEU A 49 -4.91 4.48 -5.42
N GLY A 50 -3.89 3.80 -4.90
CA GLY A 50 -2.90 3.09 -5.71
C GLY A 50 -3.57 2.07 -6.63
N TRP A 51 -4.52 1.30 -6.12
CA TRP A 51 -5.32 0.36 -6.91
C TRP A 51 -6.18 1.07 -7.98
N LEU A 52 -6.84 2.18 -7.64
CA LEU A 52 -7.64 2.94 -8.60
C LEU A 52 -6.78 3.54 -9.73
N VAL A 53 -5.60 4.05 -9.40
CA VAL A 53 -4.64 4.56 -10.39
C VAL A 53 -4.14 3.43 -11.28
N PHE A 54 -3.72 2.30 -10.69
CA PHE A 54 -3.31 1.12 -11.44
C PHE A 54 -4.42 0.65 -12.38
N ARG A 55 -5.66 0.55 -11.88
CA ARG A 55 -6.82 0.18 -12.67
C ARG A 55 -7.05 1.14 -13.83
N LYS A 56 -6.98 2.45 -13.61
CA LYS A 56 -7.15 3.45 -14.67
C LYS A 56 -6.05 3.39 -15.74
N LEU A 57 -4.81 3.15 -15.35
CA LEU A 57 -3.68 3.08 -16.28
C LEU A 57 -3.70 1.78 -17.09
N VAL A 58 -3.93 0.64 -16.42
CA VAL A 58 -3.90 -0.68 -17.06
C VAL A 58 -5.15 -0.96 -17.89
N LEU A 59 -6.36 -0.62 -17.42
CA LEU A 59 -7.57 -0.81 -18.25
C LEU A 59 -7.56 0.03 -19.53
N ARG A 60 -7.00 1.25 -19.49
CA ARG A 60 -6.85 2.07 -20.70
C ARG A 60 -5.98 1.38 -21.74
N GLN A 61 -4.93 0.69 -21.28
CA GLN A 61 -4.00 -0.02 -22.15
C GLN A 61 -4.64 -1.26 -22.75
N THR A 62 -5.40 -2.03 -21.96
CA THR A 62 -6.12 -3.23 -22.45
C THR A 62 -7.21 -2.89 -23.47
N LEU A 63 -7.97 -1.81 -23.28
CA LEU A 63 -8.98 -1.39 -24.26
C LEU A 63 -8.34 -0.95 -25.59
N SER A 64 -7.22 -0.22 -25.55
CA SER A 64 -6.53 0.21 -26.78
C SER A 64 -5.94 -0.92 -27.63
N LEU A 65 -5.71 -2.09 -27.03
CA LEU A 65 -5.22 -3.29 -27.71
C LEU A 65 -6.35 -4.19 -28.23
N SER A 66 -7.59 -3.98 -27.77
CA SER A 66 -8.76 -4.70 -28.27
C SER A 66 -9.41 -4.02 -29.46
N ASP A 67 -9.15 -2.72 -29.66
CA ASP A 67 -9.66 -1.92 -30.79
C ASP A 67 -8.73 -1.92 -32.02
N ASN A 68 -7.54 -2.54 -31.94
CA ASN A 68 -6.62 -2.81 -33.06
C ASN A 68 -6.66 -4.30 -33.44
#